data_AF-A0AAV3X0Q8-F1
#
_entry.id   AF-A0AAV3X0Q8-F1
#
_cell.length_a   1.000
_cell.length_b   1.000
_cell.length_c   1.000
_cell.angle_alpha   90.00
_cell.angle_beta   90.00
_cell.angle_gamma   90.00
#
_symmetry.space_group_name_H-M   'P 1'
#
loop_
_entity.id
_entity.type
_entity.pdbx_description
1 polymer ?
#
loop_
_entity_poly.entity_id
_entity_poly.type
_entity_poly.pdbx_seq_one_letter_code
_entity_poly.pdbx_strand_id
1 'polypeptide(L)'
;MFFIWITFVGYTIWLAPLDQPDTWPIVKNLLTFQMEKVNAILVAIFWLMGVWPTIYACLMFFDGRMQKLRAWPYFIGANGTGVICLMPYLILRQRHQEFSGTKDKWLEILDRRSTGVTLLLITIGLIAYAIVAGDWEDYVHQFQTTAFVHLISLDFCLMSLIFPLTSLFDDDMARRGIQDSRIFWTVALIPLFGPLVYLCWRPSLTTKIEMRSQSFSEQEPLAPLGN
;
A
#
# COMPACT_ATOMS: atom_id res chain seq x y z
N MET A 1 16.06 3.54 6.47
CA MET A 1 15.37 3.65 5.16
C MET A 1 16.34 3.78 4.00
N PHE A 2 17.17 4.83 3.94
CA PHE A 2 18.12 5.00 2.83
C PHE A 2 19.07 3.81 2.64
N PHE A 3 19.66 3.28 3.73
CA PHE A 3 20.49 2.08 3.66
C PHE A 3 19.72 0.85 3.19
N ILE A 4 18.48 0.67 3.67
CA ILE A 4 17.61 -0.44 3.23
C ILE A 4 17.37 -0.34 1.71
N TRP A 5 17.13 0.88 1.19
CA TRP A 5 16.95 1.13 -0.24
C TRP A 5 18.19 0.80 -1.05
N ILE A 6 19.35 1.33 -0.66
CA ILE A 6 20.61 1.03 -1.35
C ILE A 6 20.92 -0.46 -1.32
N THR A 7 20.75 -1.12 -0.17
CA THR A 7 20.99 -2.57 -0.05
C THR A 7 20.06 -3.35 -0.96
N PHE A 8 18.78 -2.99 -1.03
CA PHE A 8 17.82 -3.69 -1.88
C PHE A 8 18.09 -3.44 -3.38
N VAL A 9 18.40 -2.21 -3.78
CA VAL A 9 18.79 -1.89 -5.16
C VAL A 9 20.07 -2.62 -5.55
N GLY A 10 21.09 -2.61 -4.67
CA GLY A 10 22.33 -3.36 -4.88
C GLY A 10 22.08 -4.86 -5.02
N TYR A 11 21.21 -5.43 -4.18
CA TYR A 11 20.76 -6.82 -4.27
C TYR A 11 20.14 -7.12 -5.64
N THR A 12 19.25 -6.27 -6.14
CA THR A 12 18.60 -6.49 -7.45
C THR A 12 19.57 -6.46 -8.62
N ILE A 13 20.63 -5.65 -8.54
CA ILE A 13 21.59 -5.50 -9.62
C ILE A 13 22.63 -6.63 -9.61
N TRP A 14 23.05 -7.08 -8.42
CA TRP A 14 24.13 -8.06 -8.29
C TRP A 14 23.68 -9.51 -8.08
N LEU A 15 22.65 -9.74 -7.26
CA LEU A 15 22.23 -11.08 -6.84
C LEU A 15 21.00 -11.58 -7.59
N ALA A 16 20.15 -10.68 -8.08
CA ALA A 16 18.89 -11.01 -8.74
C ALA A 16 18.75 -10.35 -10.13
N PRO A 17 19.71 -10.51 -11.06
CA PRO A 17 19.60 -9.89 -12.38
C PRO A 17 18.35 -10.41 -13.11
N LEU A 18 17.51 -9.49 -13.57
CA LEU A 18 16.26 -9.81 -14.27
C LEU A 18 16.49 -10.35 -15.70
N ASP A 19 17.69 -10.20 -16.24
CA ASP A 19 18.09 -10.68 -17.58
C ASP A 19 18.46 -12.18 -17.57
N GLN A 20 17.59 -13.00 -16.96
CA GLN A 20 17.70 -14.45 -16.99
C GLN A 20 16.71 -15.03 -18.01
N PRO A 21 17.06 -16.12 -18.72
CA PRO A 21 16.20 -16.72 -19.75
C PRO A 21 14.81 -17.08 -19.23
N ASP A 22 14.71 -17.47 -17.96
CA ASP A 22 13.48 -17.97 -17.34
C ASP A 22 12.55 -16.85 -16.84
N THR A 23 13.07 -15.64 -16.61
CA THR A 23 12.30 -14.51 -16.07
C THR A 23 11.19 -14.08 -17.03
N TRP A 24 11.53 -13.85 -18.30
CA TRP A 24 10.59 -13.21 -19.21
C TRP A 24 9.38 -14.09 -19.59
N PRO A 25 9.55 -15.42 -19.78
CA PRO A 25 8.42 -16.33 -19.90
C PRO A 25 7.47 -16.31 -18.69
N ILE A 26 8.01 -16.33 -17.46
CA ILE A 26 7.21 -16.30 -16.23
C ILE A 26 6.40 -15.01 -16.15
N VAL A 27 7.05 -13.85 -16.31
CA VAL A 27 6.35 -12.55 -16.25
C VAL A 27 5.31 -12.44 -17.35
N LYS A 28 5.60 -12.92 -18.58
CA LYS A 28 4.62 -12.93 -19.67
C LYS A 28 3.40 -13.78 -19.31
N ASN A 29 3.59 -14.96 -18.72
CA ASN A 29 2.48 -15.83 -18.31
C ASN A 29 1.63 -15.16 -17.21
N LEU A 30 2.27 -14.49 -16.25
CA LEU A 30 1.60 -13.72 -15.20
C LEU A 30 0.77 -12.54 -15.75
N LEU A 31 1.32 -11.80 -16.72
CA LEU A 31 0.64 -10.67 -17.36
C LEU A 31 -0.47 -11.10 -18.34
N THR A 32 -0.36 -12.30 -18.92
CA THR A 32 -1.34 -12.84 -19.88
C THR A 32 -2.36 -13.78 -19.22
N PHE A 33 -2.41 -13.82 -17.88
CA PHE A 33 -3.33 -14.64 -17.09
C PHE A 33 -3.25 -16.15 -17.42
N GLN A 34 -2.08 -16.64 -17.85
CA GLN A 34 -1.84 -18.06 -18.11
C GLN A 34 -1.52 -18.79 -16.80
N MET A 35 -2.50 -18.82 -15.89
CA MET A 35 -2.34 -19.31 -14.52
C MET A 35 -2.01 -20.81 -14.43
N GLU A 36 -2.32 -21.59 -15.47
CA GLU A 36 -1.98 -23.03 -15.51
C GLU A 36 -0.48 -23.29 -15.73
N LYS A 37 0.26 -22.29 -16.23
CA LYS A 37 1.68 -22.41 -16.56
C LYS A 37 2.60 -21.88 -15.45
N VAL A 38 2.02 -21.41 -14.35
CA VAL A 38 2.74 -20.76 -13.26
C VAL A 38 2.16 -21.26 -11.95
N ASN A 39 3.02 -21.46 -10.95
CA ASN A 39 2.58 -21.83 -9.63
C ASN A 39 1.55 -20.81 -9.07
N ALA A 40 0.43 -21.28 -8.54
CA ALA A 40 -0.63 -20.43 -8.01
C ALA A 40 -0.17 -19.48 -6.89
N ILE A 41 0.84 -19.87 -6.12
CA ILE A 41 1.46 -19.04 -5.08
C ILE A 41 2.14 -17.84 -5.72
N LEU A 42 2.88 -18.07 -6.81
CA LEU A 42 3.59 -17.02 -7.52
C LEU A 42 2.60 -16.04 -8.16
N VAL A 43 1.50 -16.54 -8.71
CA VAL A 43 0.39 -15.71 -9.21
C VAL A 43 -0.18 -14.84 -8.09
N ALA A 44 -0.46 -15.41 -6.91
CA ALA A 44 -1.01 -14.69 -5.78
C ALA A 44 -0.05 -13.60 -5.28
N ILE A 45 1.24 -13.90 -5.12
CA ILE A 45 2.25 -12.92 -4.73
C ILE A 45 2.33 -11.79 -5.76
N PHE A 46 2.39 -12.12 -7.04
CA PHE A 46 2.47 -11.13 -8.11
C PHE A 46 1.26 -10.18 -8.11
N TRP A 47 0.03 -10.67 -7.92
CA TRP A 47 -1.14 -9.78 -7.84
C TRP A 47 -1.25 -9.05 -6.50
N LEU A 48 -0.73 -9.60 -5.41
CA LEU A 48 -0.56 -8.88 -4.16
C LEU A 48 0.41 -7.70 -4.30
N MET A 49 1.33 -7.73 -5.28
CA MET A 49 2.14 -6.56 -5.67
C MET A 49 1.35 -5.46 -6.36
N GLY A 50 0.09 -5.68 -6.75
CA GLY A 50 -0.85 -4.61 -7.11
C GLY A 50 -1.61 -4.08 -5.89
N VAL A 51 -1.94 -4.98 -4.95
CA VAL A 51 -2.64 -4.63 -3.70
C VAL A 51 -1.78 -3.71 -2.84
N TRP A 52 -0.51 -4.05 -2.62
CA TRP A 52 0.38 -3.28 -1.75
C TRP A 52 0.59 -1.83 -2.21
N PRO A 53 0.99 -1.54 -3.46
CA PRO A 53 1.07 -0.17 -3.96
C PRO A 53 -0.26 0.57 -3.85
N THR A 54 -1.40 -0.14 -3.95
CA THR A 54 -2.72 0.48 -3.76
C THR A 54 -2.99 0.82 -2.30
N ILE A 55 -2.56 -0.02 -1.34
CA ILE A 55 -2.55 0.31 0.09
C ILE A 55 -1.72 1.58 0.31
N TYR A 56 -0.50 1.63 -0.22
CA TYR A 56 0.35 2.83 -0.15
C TYR A 56 -0.32 4.03 -0.81
N ALA A 57 -0.96 3.86 -1.98
CA ALA A 57 -1.67 4.93 -2.67
C ALA A 57 -2.77 5.55 -1.79
N CYS A 58 -3.49 4.73 -1.02
CA CYS A 58 -4.54 5.16 -0.11
C CYS A 58 -4.07 6.10 1.01
N LEU A 59 -2.75 6.20 1.25
CA LEU A 59 -2.14 7.13 2.20
C LEU A 59 -1.31 8.19 1.45
N MET A 60 -0.48 7.74 0.52
CA MET A 60 0.51 8.50 -0.22
C MET A 60 -0.10 9.61 -1.09
N PHE A 61 -1.25 9.38 -1.73
CA PHE A 61 -1.85 10.42 -2.59
C PHE A 61 -2.40 11.60 -1.78
N PHE A 62 -2.85 11.39 -0.55
CA PHE A 62 -3.23 12.48 0.35
C PHE A 62 -2.00 13.27 0.78
N ASP A 63 -0.91 12.58 1.14
CA ASP A 63 0.36 13.21 1.46
C ASP A 63 0.88 14.01 0.25
N GLY A 64 0.83 13.45 -0.95
CA GLY A 64 1.25 14.09 -2.19
C GLY A 64 0.56 15.42 -2.52
N ARG A 65 -0.60 15.74 -1.91
CA ARG A 65 -1.22 17.08 -2.03
C ARG A 65 -0.51 18.17 -1.25
N MET A 66 0.31 17.78 -0.28
CA MET A 66 1.05 18.66 0.62
C MET A 66 2.57 18.56 0.43
N GLN A 67 3.02 17.69 -0.48
CA GLN A 67 4.42 17.53 -0.85
C GLN A 67 4.75 18.32 -2.11
N LYS A 68 6.02 18.73 -2.23
CA LYS A 68 6.59 19.18 -3.52
C LYS A 68 6.71 18.03 -4.52
N LEU A 69 6.85 16.80 -4.01
CA LEU A 69 6.99 15.59 -4.81
C LEU A 69 5.63 15.05 -5.22
N ARG A 70 5.47 14.80 -6.52
CA ARG A 70 4.28 14.16 -7.08
C ARG A 70 4.31 12.67 -6.71
N ALA A 71 3.26 12.17 -6.08
CA ALA A 71 3.15 10.77 -5.66
C ALA A 71 2.97 9.78 -6.84
N TRP A 72 2.33 10.21 -7.94
CA TRP A 72 1.91 9.32 -9.03
C TRP A 72 3.04 8.57 -9.75
N PRO A 73 4.24 9.14 -10.04
CA PRO A 73 5.30 8.41 -10.74
C PRO A 73 5.82 7.26 -9.87
N TYR A 74 5.94 7.50 -8.57
CA TYR A 74 6.37 6.50 -7.60
C TYR A 74 5.32 5.41 -7.41
N PHE A 75 4.02 5.75 -7.47
CA PHE A 75 2.94 4.76 -7.47
C PHE A 75 2.98 3.87 -8.72
N ILE A 76 3.06 4.46 -9.92
CA ILE A 76 3.11 3.67 -11.17
C ILE A 76 4.38 2.80 -11.18
N GLY A 77 5.53 3.37 -10.81
CA GLY A 77 6.78 2.63 -10.68
C GLY A 77 6.67 1.48 -9.68
N ALA A 78 6.04 1.70 -8.52
CA ALA A 78 5.91 0.68 -7.49
C ALA A 78 5.05 -0.52 -7.91
N ASN A 79 4.10 -0.36 -8.85
CA ASN A 79 3.36 -1.49 -9.41
C ASN A 79 4.22 -2.38 -10.33
N GLY A 80 5.33 -1.87 -10.86
CA GLY A 80 6.24 -2.64 -11.72
C GLY A 80 7.50 -3.12 -11.00
N THR A 81 8.18 -2.23 -10.28
CA THR A 81 9.48 -2.47 -9.66
C THR A 81 9.42 -2.52 -8.13
N GLY A 82 8.23 -2.36 -7.56
CA GLY A 82 8.02 -2.53 -6.14
C GLY A 82 8.62 -1.41 -5.29
N VAL A 83 9.29 -1.83 -4.22
CA VAL A 83 9.89 -0.97 -3.20
C VAL A 83 10.94 -0.02 -3.80
N ILE A 84 11.62 -0.42 -4.87
CA ILE A 84 12.66 0.38 -5.53
C ILE A 84 12.13 1.75 -5.93
N CYS A 85 10.94 1.81 -6.54
CA CYS A 85 10.31 3.07 -6.91
C CYS A 85 9.52 3.69 -5.76
N LEU A 86 8.99 2.91 -4.81
CA LEU A 86 8.23 3.47 -3.70
C LEU A 86 9.11 4.23 -2.69
N MET A 87 10.27 3.68 -2.34
CA MET A 87 11.11 4.20 -1.25
C MET A 87 11.65 5.62 -1.46
N PRO A 88 12.10 6.05 -2.65
CA PRO A 88 12.56 7.42 -2.85
C PRO A 88 11.53 8.47 -2.45
N TYR A 89 10.24 8.23 -2.73
CA TYR A 89 9.17 9.10 -2.23
C TYR A 89 9.11 9.11 -0.71
N LEU A 90 9.12 7.93 -0.09
CA LEU A 90 9.02 7.77 1.37
C LEU A 90 10.19 8.40 2.13
N ILE A 91 11.38 8.42 1.54
CA ILE A 91 12.59 9.01 2.11
C ILE A 91 12.58 10.54 1.99
N LEU A 92 12.11 11.08 0.85
CA LEU A 92 12.21 12.50 0.55
C LEU A 92 10.98 13.32 0.98
N ARG A 93 9.85 12.67 1.25
CA ARG A 93 8.64 13.34 1.73
C ARG A 93 8.87 14.02 3.09
N GLN A 94 8.19 15.14 3.32
CA GLN A 94 8.16 15.81 4.62
C GLN A 94 6.99 15.32 5.46
N ARG A 95 7.11 15.27 6.78
CA ARG A 95 6.00 14.84 7.63
C ARG A 95 4.93 15.93 7.72
N HIS A 96 3.67 15.54 7.55
CA HIS A 96 2.51 16.41 7.72
C HIS A 96 1.39 15.63 8.44
N GLN A 97 1.02 16.07 9.64
CA GLN A 97 -0.02 15.42 10.45
C GLN A 97 -1.41 16.05 10.29
N GLU A 98 -1.49 17.22 9.66
CA GLU A 98 -2.75 17.87 9.30
C GLU A 98 -2.96 17.79 7.79
N PHE A 99 -4.21 17.67 7.35
CA PHE A 99 -4.56 17.70 5.93
C PHE A 99 -5.00 19.10 5.50
N SER A 100 -4.20 19.75 4.64
CA SER A 100 -4.48 21.08 4.07
C SER A 100 -4.78 21.06 2.57
N GLY A 101 -4.75 19.87 1.95
CA GLY A 101 -4.98 19.70 0.51
C GLY A 101 -6.46 19.72 0.12
N THR A 102 -6.71 19.72 -1.19
CA THR A 102 -8.05 19.50 -1.75
C THR A 102 -8.27 18.01 -2.03
N LYS A 103 -9.48 17.54 -1.74
CA LYS A 103 -9.92 16.18 -2.03
C LYS A 103 -10.62 16.16 -3.37
N ASP A 104 -10.00 15.55 -4.37
CA ASP A 104 -10.62 15.31 -5.68
C ASP A 104 -11.30 13.94 -5.73
N LYS A 105 -12.05 13.66 -6.79
CA LYS A 105 -12.77 12.40 -6.98
C LYS A 105 -11.86 11.17 -6.84
N TRP A 106 -10.59 11.27 -7.27
CA TRP A 106 -9.61 10.20 -7.09
C TRP A 106 -9.30 9.94 -5.61
N LEU A 107 -9.02 11.00 -4.85
CA LEU A 107 -8.83 10.89 -3.40
C LEU A 107 -10.10 10.44 -2.68
N GLU A 108 -11.29 10.82 -3.13
CA GLU A 108 -12.54 10.29 -2.58
C GLU A 108 -12.65 8.77 -2.74
N ILE A 109 -12.29 8.23 -3.91
CA ILE A 109 -12.28 6.78 -4.12
C ILE A 109 -11.28 6.12 -3.15
N LEU A 110 -10.07 6.65 -3.04
CA LEU A 110 -9.06 6.11 -2.12
C LEU A 110 -9.44 6.26 -0.64
N ASP A 111 -10.22 7.28 -0.29
CA ASP A 111 -10.67 7.51 1.09
C ASP A 111 -11.78 6.56 1.54
N ARG A 112 -12.55 6.02 0.59
CA ARG A 112 -13.71 5.18 0.91
C ARG A 112 -13.30 3.90 1.61
N ARG A 113 -14.04 3.55 2.66
CA ARG A 113 -13.93 2.24 3.34
C ARG A 113 -14.20 1.07 2.39
N SER A 114 -15.06 1.26 1.39
CA SER A 114 -15.31 0.25 0.35
C SER A 114 -14.04 -0.14 -0.41
N THR A 115 -13.12 0.80 -0.63
CA THR A 115 -11.84 0.51 -1.29
C THR A 115 -11.00 -0.42 -0.42
N GLY A 116 -10.95 -0.18 0.89
CA GLY A 116 -10.32 -1.10 1.85
C GLY A 116 -10.97 -2.49 1.83
N VAL A 117 -12.32 -2.55 1.84
CA VAL A 117 -13.07 -3.82 1.80
C VAL A 117 -12.81 -4.59 0.50
N THR A 118 -12.82 -3.91 -0.65
CA THR A 118 -12.52 -4.52 -1.95
C THR A 118 -11.10 -5.10 -1.96
N LEU A 119 -10.10 -4.33 -1.50
CA LEU A 119 -8.72 -4.81 -1.41
C LEU A 119 -8.60 -6.01 -0.48
N LEU A 120 -9.29 -5.98 0.67
CA LEU A 120 -9.29 -7.09 1.62
C LEU A 120 -9.90 -8.36 1.01
N LEU A 121 -11.03 -8.24 0.31
CA LEU A 121 -11.66 -9.38 -0.37
C LEU A 121 -10.77 -9.95 -1.48
N ILE A 122 -10.12 -9.09 -2.26
CA ILE A 122 -9.14 -9.51 -3.28
C ILE A 122 -7.99 -10.26 -2.62
N THR A 123 -7.42 -9.73 -1.53
CA THR A 123 -6.34 -10.38 -0.79
C THR A 123 -6.76 -11.74 -0.22
N ILE A 124 -7.94 -11.83 0.39
CA ILE A 124 -8.47 -13.10 0.91
C ILE A 124 -8.63 -14.11 -0.22
N GLY A 125 -9.19 -13.71 -1.36
CA GLY A 125 -9.34 -14.57 -2.54
C GLY A 125 -7.99 -15.07 -3.08
N LEU A 126 -6.99 -14.19 -3.15
CA LEU A 126 -5.64 -14.55 -3.62
C LEU A 126 -4.93 -15.51 -2.67
N ILE A 127 -5.03 -15.28 -1.36
CA ILE A 127 -4.44 -16.16 -0.36
C ILE A 127 -5.15 -17.52 -0.36
N ALA A 128 -6.48 -17.54 -0.44
CA ALA A 128 -7.24 -18.78 -0.55
C ALA A 128 -6.86 -19.56 -1.83
N TYR A 129 -6.69 -18.86 -2.96
CA TYR A 129 -6.22 -19.46 -4.21
C TYR A 129 -4.82 -20.07 -4.07
N ALA A 130 -3.87 -19.35 -3.47
CA ALA A 130 -2.53 -19.87 -3.21
C ALA A 130 -2.53 -21.09 -2.29
N ILE A 131 -3.40 -21.13 -1.29
CA ILE A 131 -3.50 -22.27 -0.36
C ILE A 131 -4.09 -23.50 -1.05
N VAL A 132 -5.12 -23.32 -1.89
CA VAL A 132 -5.85 -24.45 -2.50
C VAL A 132 -5.15 -25.00 -3.73
N ALA A 133 -4.59 -24.13 -4.57
CA ALA A 133 -4.01 -24.50 -5.86
C ALA A 133 -2.47 -24.40 -5.89
N GLY A 134 -1.85 -23.97 -4.79
CA GLY A 134 -0.40 -23.77 -4.70
C GLY A 134 0.37 -25.05 -4.45
N ASP A 135 1.47 -25.20 -5.18
CA ASP A 135 2.50 -26.19 -4.90
C ASP A 135 3.62 -25.53 -4.07
N TRP A 136 3.62 -25.76 -2.75
CA TRP A 136 4.61 -25.14 -1.86
C TRP A 136 6.03 -25.63 -2.10
N GLU A 137 6.20 -26.88 -2.53
CA GLU A 137 7.52 -27.46 -2.77
C GLU A 137 8.15 -26.81 -4.00
N ASP A 138 7.41 -26.76 -5.11
CA ASP A 138 7.83 -26.09 -6.34
C ASP A 138 8.08 -24.60 -6.10
N TYR A 139 7.24 -23.92 -5.32
CA TYR A 139 7.46 -22.51 -4.99
C TYR A 139 8.76 -22.28 -4.20
N VAL A 140 9.06 -23.12 -3.20
CA VAL A 140 10.32 -23.02 -2.45
C VAL A 140 11.53 -23.28 -3.35
N HIS A 141 11.42 -24.24 -4.26
CA HIS A 141 12.46 -24.48 -5.27
C HIS A 141 12.67 -23.26 -6.16
N GLN A 142 11.60 -22.72 -6.74
CA GLN A 142 11.65 -21.52 -7.59
C GLN A 142 12.16 -20.29 -6.85
N PHE A 143 11.83 -20.13 -5.57
CA PHE A 143 12.38 -19.06 -4.75
C PHE A 143 13.91 -19.15 -4.64
N GLN A 144 14.48 -20.35 -4.57
CA GLN A 144 15.94 -20.52 -4.46
C GLN A 144 16.66 -20.42 -5.81
N THR A 145 16.00 -20.81 -6.91
CA THR A 145 16.63 -20.94 -8.23
C THR A 145 16.32 -19.80 -9.19
N THR A 146 15.15 -19.18 -9.07
CA THR A 146 14.65 -18.18 -10.02
C THR A 146 14.78 -16.78 -9.46
N ALA A 147 15.56 -15.93 -10.13
CA ALA A 147 15.83 -14.56 -9.66
C ALA A 147 14.57 -13.73 -9.44
N PHE A 148 13.66 -13.80 -10.40
CA PHE A 148 12.41 -13.07 -10.35
C PHE A 148 11.52 -13.47 -9.16
N VAL A 149 11.43 -14.76 -8.84
CA VAL A 149 10.54 -15.29 -7.80
C VAL A 149 10.98 -14.81 -6.42
N HIS A 150 12.27 -14.94 -6.07
CA HIS A 150 12.71 -14.39 -4.79
C HIS A 150 12.64 -12.87 -4.75
N LEU A 151 12.88 -12.19 -5.88
CA LEU A 151 12.85 -10.74 -5.92
C LEU A 151 11.47 -10.20 -5.54
N ILE A 152 10.41 -10.68 -6.19
CA ILE A 152 9.05 -10.20 -5.89
C ILE A 152 8.58 -10.63 -4.50
N SER A 153 9.06 -11.77 -4.02
CA SER A 153 8.73 -12.27 -2.68
C SER A 153 9.40 -11.45 -1.58
N LEU A 154 10.67 -11.11 -1.77
CA LEU A 154 11.40 -10.20 -0.87
C LEU A 154 10.81 -8.80 -0.94
N ASP A 155 10.43 -8.32 -2.12
CA ASP A 155 9.80 -7.02 -2.28
C ASP A 155 8.44 -6.95 -1.54
N PHE A 156 7.63 -8.01 -1.60
CA PHE A 156 6.38 -8.14 -0.83
C PHE A 156 6.64 -8.05 0.68
N CYS A 157 7.63 -8.80 1.18
CA CYS A 157 8.03 -8.76 2.58
C CYS A 157 8.54 -7.38 2.98
N LEU A 158 9.31 -6.74 2.11
CA LEU A 158 9.91 -5.44 2.35
C LEU A 158 8.86 -4.33 2.33
N MET A 159 7.87 -4.36 1.44
CA MET A 159 6.71 -3.47 1.48
C MET A 159 5.95 -3.61 2.79
N SER A 160 5.79 -4.84 3.27
CA SER A 160 5.13 -5.12 4.55
C SER A 160 5.89 -4.54 5.73
N LEU A 161 7.21 -4.68 5.73
CA LEU A 161 8.10 -4.19 6.80
C LEU A 161 8.23 -2.66 6.77
N ILE A 162 8.31 -2.08 5.58
CA ILE A 162 8.45 -0.62 5.41
C ILE A 162 7.20 0.11 5.87
N PHE A 163 6.01 -0.46 5.70
CA PHE A 163 4.75 0.21 6.02
C PHE A 163 4.74 0.80 7.44
N PRO A 164 4.98 0.01 8.52
CA PRO A 164 5.07 0.55 9.87
C PRO A 164 6.40 1.26 10.18
N LEU A 165 7.49 0.98 9.46
CA LEU A 165 8.75 1.71 9.64
C LEU A 165 8.67 3.15 9.12
N THR A 166 7.74 3.42 8.20
CA THR A 166 7.52 4.77 7.68
C THR A 166 6.66 5.59 8.62
N SER A 167 7.01 6.87 8.74
CA SER A 167 6.12 7.86 9.33
C SER A 167 4.84 8.10 8.52
N LEU A 168 4.66 7.46 7.34
CA LEU A 168 3.51 7.71 6.48
C LEU A 168 2.22 7.24 7.15
N PHE A 169 2.30 6.09 7.83
CA PHE A 169 1.16 5.53 8.54
C PHE A 169 0.79 6.37 9.77
N ASP A 170 1.78 6.76 10.59
CA ASP A 170 1.57 7.68 11.71
C ASP A 170 0.91 9.00 11.27
N ASP A 171 1.40 9.56 10.17
CA ASP A 171 0.89 10.82 9.62
C ASP A 171 -0.55 10.65 9.10
N ASP A 172 -0.92 9.53 8.47
CA ASP A 172 -2.30 9.26 8.04
C ASP A 172 -3.25 9.06 9.22
N MET A 173 -2.82 8.36 10.27
CA MET A 173 -3.58 8.21 11.51
C MET A 173 -3.87 9.59 12.15
N ALA A 174 -2.83 10.41 12.28
CA ALA A 174 -2.95 11.75 12.87
C ALA A 174 -3.93 12.64 12.09
N ARG A 175 -3.87 12.62 10.75
CA ARG A 175 -4.81 13.40 9.90
C ARG A 175 -6.27 13.00 10.08
N ARG A 176 -6.50 11.77 10.51
CA ARG A 176 -7.85 11.20 10.74
C ARG A 176 -8.26 11.27 12.21
N GLY A 177 -7.51 12.01 13.04
CA GLY A 177 -7.79 12.18 14.46
C GLY A 177 -7.47 10.95 15.31
N ILE A 178 -6.71 9.98 14.79
CA ILE A 178 -6.31 8.78 15.51
C ILE A 178 -4.92 9.01 16.10
N GLN A 179 -4.81 9.09 17.42
CA GLN A 179 -3.54 9.29 18.13
C GLN A 179 -3.16 8.12 19.06
N ASP A 180 -3.84 6.97 18.92
CA ASP A 180 -3.60 5.81 19.77
C ASP A 180 -2.47 4.91 19.22
N SER A 181 -1.36 4.83 19.96
CA SER A 181 -0.23 3.96 19.64
C SER A 181 -0.58 2.47 19.63
N ARG A 182 -1.63 2.03 20.33
CA ARG A 182 -2.06 0.61 20.32
C ARG A 182 -2.59 0.21 18.95
N ILE A 183 -3.32 1.11 18.28
CA ILE A 183 -3.82 0.91 16.92
C ILE A 183 -2.63 0.79 15.96
N PHE A 184 -1.63 1.67 16.13
CA PHE A 184 -0.40 1.62 15.34
C PHE A 184 0.27 0.24 15.43
N TRP A 185 0.53 -0.25 16.64
CA TRP A 185 1.19 -1.54 16.84
C TRP A 185 0.35 -2.72 16.36
N THR A 186 -0.97 -2.70 16.55
CA THR A 186 -1.85 -3.78 16.07
C THR A 186 -1.81 -3.89 14.54
N VAL A 187 -1.80 -2.75 13.85
CA VAL A 187 -1.69 -2.70 12.38
C VAL A 187 -0.28 -3.09 11.92
N ALA A 188 0.76 -2.65 12.64
CA ALA A 188 2.16 -2.93 12.32
C ALA A 188 2.53 -4.41 12.49
N LEU A 189 1.98 -5.09 13.50
CA LEU A 189 2.32 -6.47 13.85
C LEU A 189 1.63 -7.53 12.99
N ILE A 190 0.63 -7.14 12.19
CA ILE A 190 -0.08 -8.04 11.28
C ILE A 190 0.21 -7.58 9.83
N PRO A 191 1.31 -8.07 9.22
CA PRO A 191 1.67 -7.74 7.84
C PRO A 191 0.50 -7.95 6.88
N LEU A 192 0.35 -7.05 5.91
CA LEU A 192 -0.72 -7.03 4.90
C LEU A 192 -2.14 -6.83 5.45
N PHE A 193 -2.62 -7.70 6.34
CA PHE A 193 -3.97 -7.63 6.88
C PHE A 193 -4.21 -6.45 7.81
N GLY A 194 -3.22 -6.08 8.64
CA GLY A 194 -3.32 -4.90 9.50
C GLY A 194 -3.62 -3.63 8.70
N PRO A 195 -2.82 -3.29 7.67
CA PRO A 195 -3.10 -2.15 6.80
C PRO A 195 -4.46 -2.24 6.10
N LEU A 196 -4.85 -3.43 5.61
CA LEU A 196 -6.15 -3.62 4.95
C LEU A 196 -7.34 -3.39 5.90
N VAL A 197 -7.28 -3.95 7.12
CA VAL A 197 -8.30 -3.75 8.16
C VAL A 197 -8.35 -2.28 8.57
N TYR A 198 -7.19 -1.63 8.69
CA TYR A 198 -7.12 -0.18 8.92
C TYR A 198 -7.85 0.60 7.82
N LEU A 199 -7.63 0.29 6.53
CA LEU A 199 -8.33 0.94 5.43
C LEU A 199 -9.86 0.71 5.46
N CYS A 200 -10.30 -0.45 5.96
CA CYS A 200 -11.73 -0.76 6.13
C CYS A 200 -12.36 0.08 7.25
N TRP A 201 -11.64 0.33 8.34
CA TRP A 201 -12.18 0.96 9.54
C TRP A 201 -11.98 2.47 9.60
N ARG A 202 -10.90 2.99 9.00
CA ARG A 202 -10.47 4.38 9.18
C ARG A 202 -11.60 5.40 8.95
N PRO A 203 -11.69 6.46 9.76
CA PRO A 203 -12.58 7.60 9.49
C PRO A 203 -12.20 8.28 8.19
N SER A 204 -13.16 8.81 7.44
CA SER A 204 -12.88 9.64 6.26
C SER A 204 -12.14 10.90 6.64
N LEU A 205 -11.27 11.39 5.76
CA LEU A 205 -10.58 12.66 5.98
C LEU A 205 -11.58 13.81 5.87
N THR A 206 -11.71 14.55 6.98
CA THR A 206 -12.48 15.78 7.04
C THR A 206 -11.68 16.92 6.43
N THR A 207 -12.27 17.63 5.48
CA THR A 207 -11.60 18.78 4.86
C THR A 207 -11.73 19.99 5.78
N LYS A 208 -10.75 20.91 5.77
CA LYS A 208 -10.80 22.16 6.57
C LYS A 208 -12.07 23.00 6.34
N ILE A 209 -12.68 22.89 5.16
CA ILE A 209 -13.96 23.53 4.81
C ILE A 209 -15.13 22.93 5.62
N GLU A 210 -15.17 21.60 5.77
CA GLU A 210 -16.20 20.89 6.53
C GLU A 210 -16.07 21.14 8.04
N MET A 211 -14.84 21.21 8.56
CA MET A 211 -14.61 21.59 9.95
C MET A 211 -15.12 23.01 10.24
N ARG A 212 -14.91 23.96 9.32
CA ARG A 212 -15.41 25.33 9.46
C ARG A 212 -16.94 25.39 9.40
N SER A 213 -17.59 24.63 8.53
CA SER A 213 -19.06 24.61 8.48
C SER A 213 -19.68 23.98 9.72
N GLN A 214 -19.07 22.92 10.26
CA GLN A 214 -19.52 22.29 11.51
C GLN A 214 -19.39 23.23 12.71
N SER A 215 -18.24 23.92 12.85
CA SER A 215 -18.04 24.90 13.92
C SER A 215 -19.02 26.08 13.85
N PHE A 216 -19.43 26.48 12.63
CA PHE A 216 -20.45 27.52 12.46
C PHE A 216 -21.85 27.02 12.84
N SER A 217 -22.20 25.77 12.53
CA SER A 217 -23.51 25.19 12.91
C SER A 217 -23.68 24.94 14.41
N GLU A 218 -22.59 24.66 15.15
CA GLU A 218 -22.64 24.50 16.62
C GLU A 218 -22.75 25.84 17.36
N GLN A 219 -22.46 26.97 16.71
CA GLN A 219 -22.48 28.31 17.31
C GLN A 219 -23.81 29.05 17.11
N GLU A 220 -24.74 28.51 16.32
CA GLU A 220 -26.05 29.13 16.09
C GLU A 220 -26.97 28.83 17.29
N PRO A 221 -27.33 29.82 18.14
CA PRO A 221 -28.19 29.57 19.28
C PRO A 221 -29.58 29.18 18.76
N LEU A 222 -30.16 28.11 19.31
CA LEU A 222 -31.56 27.75 19.10
C LEU A 222 -32.42 29.00 19.32
N ALA A 223 -32.91 29.58 18.21
CA ALA A 223 -33.80 30.73 18.26
C ALA A 223 -34.99 30.34 19.17
N PRO A 224 -35.34 31.15 20.18
CA PRO A 224 -36.48 30.85 21.03
C PRO A 224 -37.72 30.78 20.13
N LEU A 225 -38.40 29.63 20.15
CA LEU A 225 -39.70 29.45 19.52
C LEU A 225 -40.61 30.57 20.05
N GLY A 226 -40.96 31.50 19.16
CA GLY A 226 -41.79 32.65 19.48
C GLY A 226 -43.15 32.22 20.03
N ASN A 227 -43.61 33.01 21.01
CA ASN A 227 -44.85 32.91 21.77
C ASN A 227 -46.10 32.56 20.96
#